data_AF-A0A0L7LGV7-F1
#
_entry.id   AF-A0A0L7LGV7-F1
#
_cell.length_a   1.000
_cell.length_b   1.000
_cell.length_c   1.000
_cell.angle_alpha   90.00
_cell.angle_beta   90.00
_cell.angle_gamma   90.00
#
_symmetry.space_group_name_H-M   'P 1'
#
loop_
_entity.id
_entity.type
_entity.pdbx_description
1 polymer ?
#
loop_
_entity_poly.entity_id
_entity_poly.type
_entity_poly.pdbx_seq_one_letter_code
_entity_poly.pdbx_strand_id
1 'polypeptide(L)'
;MDHPDNTENQYNHIKECIKQASRKIKTLKFRTQKLTNASLNLIEERQKLTRNSVEYRDFDKKVKRNIRKDLRAYNIYLVQSALDKNRSLKSAMRGREPGRSTITCLKDSHGVKQGDRDKLLQICV
;
A
#
# COMPACT_ATOMS: atom_id res chain seq x y z
N MET A 1 -18.35 -44.82 10.57
CA MET A 1 -19.30 -43.91 11.25
C MET A 1 -18.59 -42.58 11.37
N ASP A 2 -18.61 -41.79 10.29
CA ASP A 2 -17.97 -40.47 10.27
C ASP A 2 -18.89 -39.50 11.02
N HIS A 3 -18.40 -38.98 12.15
CA HIS A 3 -19.18 -38.18 13.08
C HIS A 3 -19.55 -36.81 12.44
N PRO A 4 -20.82 -36.57 12.07
CA PRO A 4 -21.25 -35.33 11.40
C PRO A 4 -21.10 -34.09 12.30
N ASP A 5 -21.02 -34.28 13.61
CA ASP A 5 -20.82 -33.21 14.59
C ASP A 5 -19.45 -32.53 14.46
N ASN A 6 -18.45 -33.20 13.87
CA ASN A 6 -17.12 -32.62 13.73
C ASN A 6 -17.07 -31.56 12.63
N THR A 7 -17.77 -31.79 11.52
CA THR A 7 -17.75 -30.89 10.36
C THR A 7 -18.52 -29.60 10.62
N GLU A 8 -19.68 -29.69 11.27
CA GLU A 8 -20.50 -28.53 11.66
C GLU A 8 -19.76 -27.66 12.69
N ASN A 9 -19.10 -28.29 13.67
CA ASN A 9 -18.30 -27.56 14.66
C ASN A 9 -17.08 -26.88 14.04
N GLN A 10 -16.38 -27.55 13.10
CA GLN A 10 -15.28 -26.94 12.36
C GLN A 10 -15.73 -25.78 11.49
N TYR A 11 -16.86 -25.91 10.80
CA TYR A 11 -17.45 -24.84 10.00
C TYR A 11 -17.77 -23.61 10.86
N ASN A 12 -18.44 -23.82 12.00
CA ASN A 12 -18.78 -22.74 12.92
C ASN A 12 -17.54 -22.09 13.54
N HIS A 13 -16.51 -22.88 13.84
CA HIS A 13 -15.23 -22.36 14.32
C HIS A 13 -14.53 -21.48 13.27
N ILE A 14 -14.45 -21.94 12.02
CA ILE A 14 -13.85 -21.18 10.91
C ILE A 14 -14.62 -19.87 10.69
N LYS A 15 -15.96 -19.93 10.70
CA LYS A 15 -16.84 -18.77 10.54
C LYS A 15 -16.61 -17.72 11.62
N GLU A 16 -16.51 -18.14 12.89
CA GLU A 16 -16.21 -17.23 14.00
C GLU A 16 -14.79 -16.67 13.93
N CYS A 17 -13.80 -17.48 13.54
CA CYS A 17 -12.44 -17.00 13.30
C CYS A 17 -12.38 -15.93 12.21
N ILE A 18 -13.08 -16.12 11.09
CA ILE A 18 -13.19 -15.13 10.01
C ILE A 18 -13.88 -13.85 10.51
N LYS A 19 -14.96 -13.98 11.29
CA LYS A 19 -15.71 -12.85 11.84
C LYS A 19 -14.91 -12.05 12.88
N GLN A 20 -14.10 -12.72 13.69
CA GLN A 20 -13.19 -12.08 14.63
C GLN A 20 -12.02 -11.41 13.89
N ALA A 21 -11.44 -12.07 12.89
CA ALA A 21 -10.38 -11.50 12.06
C ALA A 21 -10.86 -10.26 11.31
N SER A 22 -12.06 -10.30 10.70
CA SER A 22 -12.63 -9.16 9.98
C SER A 22 -12.90 -7.96 10.88
N ARG A 23 -13.32 -8.18 12.13
CA ARG A 23 -13.47 -7.12 13.16
C ARG A 23 -12.12 -6.55 13.61
N LYS A 24 -11.07 -7.38 13.68
CA LYS A 24 -9.70 -6.97 14.05
C LYS A 24 -8.97 -6.26 12.92
N ILE A 25 -9.34 -6.52 11.67
CA ILE A 25 -8.95 -5.72 10.52
C ILE A 25 -9.66 -4.37 10.66
N LYS A 26 -9.08 -3.49 11.47
CA LYS A 26 -9.39 -2.06 11.39
C LYS A 26 -9.07 -1.69 9.96
N THR A 27 -10.08 -1.38 9.16
CA THR A 27 -9.85 -0.57 7.96
C THR A 27 -9.13 0.66 8.48
N LEU A 28 -7.84 0.79 8.16
CA LEU A 28 -7.05 1.93 8.59
C LEU A 28 -7.76 3.13 7.95
N LYS A 29 -8.64 3.80 8.70
CA LYS A 29 -9.12 5.12 8.32
C LYS A 29 -7.88 5.98 8.50
N PHE A 30 -7.02 6.00 7.48
CA PHE A 30 -5.96 6.97 7.40
C PHE A 30 -6.67 8.30 7.63
N ARG A 31 -6.33 8.99 8.72
CA ARG A 31 -6.73 10.38 8.90
C ARG A 31 -6.00 11.13 7.80
N THR A 32 -6.62 11.20 6.63
CA THR A 32 -6.15 11.97 5.49
C THR A 32 -6.55 13.40 5.75
N GLN A 33 -5.91 14.04 6.73
CA GLN A 33 -6.14 15.45 6.97
C GLN A 33 -5.52 16.22 5.79
N LYS A 34 -6.36 16.50 4.78
CA LYS A 34 -5.93 17.10 3.51
C LYS A 34 -5.55 18.57 3.65
N LEU A 35 -5.98 19.20 4.74
CA LEU A 35 -5.75 20.61 5.04
C LEU A 35 -4.80 20.72 6.22
N THR A 36 -3.87 21.66 6.12
CA THR A 36 -2.99 22.02 7.22
C THR A 36 -3.76 22.77 8.31
N ASN A 37 -3.25 22.77 9.53
CA ASN A 37 -3.81 23.57 10.62
C ASN A 37 -3.85 25.07 10.26
N ALA A 38 -2.88 25.56 9.48
CA ALA A 38 -2.90 26.93 8.97
C ALA A 38 -4.13 27.22 8.10
N SER A 39 -4.49 26.32 7.18
CA SER A 39 -5.71 26.46 6.37
C SER A 39 -6.98 26.32 7.19
N LEU A 40 -6.99 25.47 8.22
CA LEU A 40 -8.13 25.35 9.14
C LEU A 40 -8.34 26.63 9.94
N ASN A 41 -7.28 27.20 10.49
CA ASN A 41 -7.33 28.48 11.20
C ASN A 41 -7.83 29.61 10.29
N LEU A 42 -7.40 29.64 9.02
CA LEU A 42 -7.91 30.59 8.04
C LEU A 42 -9.41 30.41 7.77
N ILE A 43 -9.93 29.17 7.79
CA ILE A 43 -11.37 28.94 7.64
C ILE A 43 -12.13 29.48 8.85
N GLU A 44 -11.62 29.27 10.06
CA GLU A 44 -12.20 29.79 11.30
C GLU A 44 -12.20 31.31 11.35
N GLU A 45 -11.08 31.96 11.01
CA GLU A 45 -10.99 33.42 10.95
C GLU A 45 -11.96 34.01 9.91
N ARG A 46 -12.15 33.34 8.77
CA ARG A 46 -13.13 33.79 7.76
C ARG A 46 -14.56 33.75 8.28
N GLN A 47 -14.90 32.81 9.17
CA GLN A 47 -16.26 32.69 9.72
C GLN A 47 -16.62 33.86 10.63
N LYS A 48 -15.62 34.56 11.19
CA LYS A 48 -15.83 35.75 12.03
C LYS A 48 -16.17 37.01 11.21
N LEU A 49 -15.93 36.99 9.91
CA LEU A 49 -16.16 38.14 9.02
C LEU A 49 -17.59 38.15 8.46
N THR A 50 -18.16 39.35 8.31
CA THR A 50 -19.48 39.54 7.70
C THR A 50 -19.45 39.18 6.21
N ARG A 51 -20.28 38.23 5.78
CA ARG A 51 -20.24 37.61 4.44
C ARG A 51 -20.26 38.58 3.26
N ASN A 52 -20.89 39.73 3.40
CA ASN A 52 -21.04 40.72 2.33
C ASN A 52 -19.99 41.84 2.37
N SER A 53 -19.03 41.80 3.31
CA SER A 53 -17.98 42.81 3.38
C SER A 53 -16.90 42.59 2.32
N VAL A 54 -16.21 43.67 1.94
CA VAL A 54 -15.06 43.62 1.04
C VAL A 54 -13.94 42.78 1.65
N GLU A 55 -13.73 42.93 2.96
CA GLU A 55 -12.77 42.17 3.75
C GLU A 55 -13.04 40.66 3.68
N TYR A 56 -14.30 40.24 3.79
CA TYR A 56 -14.68 38.84 3.63
C TYR A 56 -14.30 38.32 2.25
N ARG A 57 -14.57 39.09 1.19
CA ARG A 57 -14.29 38.69 -0.19
C ARG A 57 -12.79 38.48 -0.42
N ASP A 58 -11.95 39.36 0.11
CA ASP A 58 -10.50 39.25 -0.03
C ASP A 58 -9.92 38.14 0.84
N PHE A 59 -10.45 37.99 2.06
CA PHE A 59 -10.08 36.88 2.93
C PHE A 59 -10.50 35.52 2.35
N ASP A 60 -11.69 35.43 1.74
CA ASP A 60 -12.19 34.22 1.08
C ASP A 60 -11.30 33.79 -0.09
N LYS A 61 -10.78 34.74 -0.89
CA LYS A 61 -9.77 34.43 -1.92
C LYS A 61 -8.51 33.81 -1.29
N LYS A 62 -8.04 34.34 -0.16
CA LYS A 62 -6.87 33.83 0.58
C LYS A 62 -7.13 32.43 1.12
N VAL A 63 -8.29 32.17 1.73
CA VAL A 63 -8.69 30.83 2.21
C VAL A 63 -8.73 29.84 1.06
N LYS A 64 -9.44 30.15 -0.03
CA LYS A 64 -9.55 29.30 -1.21
C LYS A 64 -8.19 29.02 -1.87
N ARG A 65 -7.27 29.98 -1.85
CA ARG A 65 -5.92 29.79 -2.38
C ARG A 65 -5.12 28.80 -1.53
N ASN A 66 -5.19 28.89 -0.20
CA ASN A 66 -4.47 27.98 0.69
C ASN A 66 -5.05 26.57 0.67
N ILE A 67 -6.38 26.42 0.66
CA ILE A 67 -7.03 25.11 0.47
C ILE A 67 -6.55 24.42 -0.80
N ARG A 68 -6.49 25.15 -1.93
CA ARG A 68 -5.98 24.59 -3.21
C ARG A 68 -4.51 24.18 -3.14
N LYS A 69 -3.67 24.94 -2.41
CA LYS A 69 -2.26 24.59 -2.21
C LYS A 69 -2.13 23.30 -1.39
N ASP A 70 -2.86 23.20 -0.29
CA ASP A 70 -2.83 22.03 0.60
C ASP A 70 -3.31 20.76 -0.12
N LEU A 71 -4.40 20.87 -0.88
CA LEU A 71 -4.89 19.76 -1.70
C LEU A 71 -3.87 19.31 -2.75
N ARG A 72 -3.17 20.25 -3.40
CA ARG A 72 -2.12 19.92 -4.37
C ARG A 72 -0.95 19.21 -3.68
N ALA A 73 -0.48 19.72 -2.54
CA ALA A 73 0.59 19.10 -1.77
C ALA A 73 0.22 17.69 -1.30
N TYR A 74 -1.01 17.51 -0.80
CA TYR A 74 -1.53 16.22 -0.40
C TYR A 74 -1.59 15.21 -1.56
N ASN A 75 -2.04 15.64 -2.74
CA ASN A 75 -2.08 14.78 -3.92
C ASN A 75 -0.66 14.38 -4.39
N ILE A 76 0.30 15.32 -4.36
CA ILE A 76 1.70 15.02 -4.66
C ILE A 76 2.24 13.99 -3.66
N TYR A 77 1.97 14.18 -2.37
CA TYR A 77 2.35 13.23 -1.33
C TYR A 77 1.76 11.83 -1.56
N LEU A 78 0.49 11.73 -1.97
CA LEU A 78 -0.13 10.44 -2.29
C LEU A 78 0.58 9.74 -3.44
N VAL A 79 0.88 10.46 -4.51
CA VAL A 79 1.62 9.91 -5.66
C VAL A 79 3.01 9.47 -5.22
N GLN A 80 3.74 10.31 -4.47
CA GLN A 80 5.06 9.97 -3.95
C GLN A 80 5.02 8.73 -3.04
N SER A 81 4.08 8.68 -2.11
CA SER A 81 3.90 7.52 -1.21
C SER A 81 3.56 6.25 -1.99
N ALA A 82 2.76 6.34 -3.06
CA ALA A 82 2.48 5.21 -3.94
C ALA A 82 3.74 4.76 -4.70
N LEU A 83 4.54 5.69 -5.21
CA LEU A 83 5.81 5.38 -5.87
C LEU A 83 6.80 4.73 -4.90
N ASP A 84 6.94 5.25 -3.68
CA ASP A 84 7.84 4.72 -2.67
C ASP A 84 7.43 3.30 -2.23
N LYS A 85 6.13 3.05 -2.06
CA LYS A 85 5.61 1.70 -1.79
C LYS A 85 5.88 0.75 -2.94
N ASN A 86 5.68 1.18 -4.19
CA ASN A 86 5.98 0.36 -5.36
C ASN A 86 7.49 0.11 -5.52
N ARG A 87 8.33 1.09 -5.20
CA ARG A 87 9.80 0.94 -5.18
C ARG A 87 10.22 -0.07 -4.12
N SER A 88 9.66 0.05 -2.90
CA SER A 88 9.89 -0.90 -1.81
C SER A 88 9.44 -2.31 -2.18
N LEU A 89 8.28 -2.46 -2.84
CA LEU A 89 7.80 -3.73 -3.37
C LEU A 89 8.73 -4.31 -4.44
N LYS A 90 9.21 -3.51 -5.40
CA LYS A 90 10.21 -3.96 -6.38
C LYS A 90 11.50 -4.41 -5.70
N SER A 91 11.99 -3.67 -4.70
CA SER A 91 13.16 -4.06 -3.92
C SER A 91 12.93 -5.35 -3.15
N ALA A 92 11.76 -5.51 -2.51
CA ALA A 92 11.38 -6.72 -1.79
C ALA A 92 11.19 -7.93 -2.71
N MET A 93 10.65 -7.72 -3.92
CA MET A 93 10.54 -8.76 -4.95
C MET A 93 11.91 -9.21 -5.46
N ARG A 94 12.84 -8.27 -5.73
CA ARG A 94 14.22 -8.61 -6.09
C ARG A 94 14.94 -9.36 -4.96
N GLY A 95 14.73 -8.96 -3.72
CA GLY A 95 15.24 -9.67 -2.54
C GLY A 95 14.62 -11.05 -2.30
N ARG A 96 13.54 -11.41 -2.99
CA ARG A 96 12.94 -12.77 -2.99
C ARG A 96 13.52 -13.69 -4.06
N GLU A 97 14.24 -13.16 -5.05
CA GLU A 97 14.94 -13.98 -6.06
C GLU A 97 16.17 -14.78 -5.59
N PRO A 98 16.81 -14.57 -4.41
CA PRO A 98 17.95 -15.39 -4.00
C PRO A 98 17.65 -16.88 -3.84
N GLY A 99 16.36 -17.28 -3.79
CA GLY A 99 15.93 -18.69 -3.74
C GLY A 99 15.44 -19.26 -5.08
N ARG A 100 15.49 -18.49 -6.17
CA ARG A 100 15.13 -18.93 -7.54
C ARG A 100 16.32 -18.77 -8.49
N SER A 101 17.52 -19.09 -8.05
CA SER A 101 18.58 -19.46 -8.99
C SER A 101 18.17 -20.76 -9.67
N THR A 102 17.36 -20.68 -10.73
CA THR A 102 17.35 -21.74 -11.73
C THR A 102 18.81 -21.90 -12.13
N ILE A 103 19.37 -23.09 -11.97
CA ILE A 103 20.72 -23.37 -12.46
C ILE A 103 20.69 -23.10 -13.97
N THR A 104 21.16 -21.93 -14.37
CA THR A 104 21.16 -21.49 -15.78
C THR A 104 22.35 -22.06 -16.52
N CYS A 105 23.35 -22.55 -15.79
CA CYS A 105 24.53 -23.21 -16.35
C CYS A 105 25.30 -24.02 -15.30
N LEU A 106 25.92 -25.12 -15.72
CA LEU A 106 26.87 -25.95 -14.94
C LEU A 106 28.07 -26.29 -15.81
N LYS A 107 29.19 -26.63 -15.17
CA LYS A 107 30.31 -27.22 -15.87
C LYS A 107 30.13 -28.73 -15.94
N ASP A 108 30.34 -29.31 -17.11
CA ASP A 108 30.42 -30.75 -17.28
C ASP A 108 31.72 -31.32 -16.69
N SER A 109 31.87 -32.65 -16.74
CA SER A 109 33.05 -33.39 -16.29
C SER A 109 34.35 -32.99 -17.00
N HIS A 110 34.26 -32.31 -18.15
CA HIS A 110 35.38 -31.77 -18.91
C HIS A 110 35.64 -30.29 -18.63
N GLY A 111 34.89 -29.68 -17.70
CA GLY A 111 35.02 -28.29 -17.31
C GLY A 111 34.35 -27.28 -18.23
N VAL A 112 33.60 -27.73 -19.24
CA VAL A 112 32.93 -26.89 -20.23
C VAL A 112 31.56 -26.45 -19.69
N LYS A 113 31.26 -25.16 -19.84
CA LYS A 113 30.03 -24.56 -19.32
C LYS A 113 28.85 -24.89 -20.25
N GLN A 114 27.89 -25.68 -19.77
CA GLN A 114 26.64 -26.00 -20.45
C GLN A 114 25.52 -25.11 -19.92
N GLY A 115 24.71 -24.53 -20.80
CA GLY A 115 23.50 -23.78 -20.46
C GLY A 115 22.22 -24.38 -21.05
N ASP A 116 22.36 -25.50 -21.77
CA ASP A 116 21.26 -26.25 -22.35
C ASP A 116 20.60 -27.12 -21.28
N ARG A 117 19.27 -27.04 -21.16
CA ARG A 117 18.49 -27.66 -20.09
C ARG A 117 18.65 -29.17 -20.04
N ASP A 118 18.69 -29.84 -21.20
CA ASP A 118 18.79 -31.29 -21.26
C ASP A 118 20.19 -31.77 -20.86
N LYS A 119 21.23 -31.01 -21.22
CA LYS A 119 22.61 -31.27 -20.80
C LYS A 119 22.82 -30.99 -19.32
N LEU A 120 22.16 -29.96 -18.78
CA LEU A 120 22.20 -29.66 -17.35
C LEU A 120 21.59 -30.80 -16.52
N LEU A 121 20.49 -31.39 -16.98
CA LEU A 121 19.88 -32.54 -16.32
C LEU A 121 20.82 -33.76 -16.31
N GLN A 122 21.61 -33.98 -17.36
CA GLN A 122 22.61 -35.05 -17.40
C GLN A 122 23.80 -34.84 -16.45
N ILE A 123 24.16 -33.59 -16.15
CA ILE A 123 25.21 -33.25 -15.17
C ILE A 123 24.71 -33.42 -13.73
N CYS A 124 23.41 -33.25 -13.50
CA CYS A 124 22.78 -33.33 -12.17
C CYS A 124 22.35 -34.76 -11.76
N VAL A 125 22.51 -35.76 -12.62
CA VAL A 125 22.31 -37.19 -12.34
C VAL A 125 23.62 -37.80 -11.86
#